data_AF-A0A0Q4LNF5-F1
#
_entry.id   AF-A0A0Q4LNF5-F1
#
_cell.length_a   1.000
_cell.length_b   1.000
_cell.length_c   1.000
_cell.angle_alpha   90.00
_cell.angle_beta   90.00
_cell.angle_gamma   90.00
#
_symmetry.space_group_name_H-M   'P 1'
#
loop_
_entity.id
_entity.type
_entity.pdbx_description
1 polymer ?
#
loop_
_entity_poly.entity_id
_entity_poly.type
_entity_poly.pdbx_seq_one_letter_code
_entity_poly.pdbx_strand_id
1 'polypeptide(L)'
;MNKPAFEVTLNGQKIATAQIESDFGVVTTIVTWVRRDDNSESLNVSISGRDSIAEKNIKWAAQDLKIGDKLVVSIIDETTTQTDEGVVEIFDSITVLDHKLMTYHKLKEELKEYLNEL
;
A
#
# COMPACT_ATOMS: atom_id res chain seq x y z
N MET A 1 18.41 -6.21 -19.16
CA MET A 1 18.85 -5.44 -17.99
C MET A 1 18.35 -6.17 -16.77
N ASN A 2 19.15 -6.24 -15.69
CA ASN A 2 18.64 -6.73 -14.43
C ASN A 2 17.60 -5.74 -13.88
N LYS A 3 16.50 -6.28 -13.36
CA LYS A 3 15.40 -5.50 -12.80
C LYS A 3 15.75 -5.24 -11.33
N PRO A 4 15.61 -4.00 -10.83
CA PRO A 4 15.93 -3.71 -9.45
C PRO A 4 14.89 -4.34 -8.52
N ALA A 5 15.36 -4.99 -7.46
CA ALA A 5 14.55 -5.34 -6.30
C ALA A 5 14.78 -4.31 -5.19
N PHE A 6 13.76 -4.10 -4.36
CA PHE A 6 13.79 -3.18 -3.23
C PHE A 6 13.59 -3.98 -1.96
N GLU A 7 14.66 -4.19 -1.21
CA GLU A 7 14.58 -4.75 0.14
C GLU A 7 14.24 -3.62 1.11
N VAL A 8 13.18 -3.81 1.90
CA VAL A 8 12.73 -2.85 2.89
C VAL A 8 12.84 -3.47 4.27
N THR A 9 13.55 -2.79 5.18
CA THR A 9 13.70 -3.21 6.57
C THR A 9 13.16 -2.15 7.52
N LEU A 10 12.52 -2.60 8.60
CA LEU A 10 12.04 -1.80 9.71
C LEU A 10 12.77 -2.25 10.98
N ASN A 11 13.49 -1.33 11.62
CA ASN A 11 14.28 -1.62 12.83
C ASN A 11 15.25 -2.81 12.67
N GLY A 12 15.79 -2.98 11.45
CA GLY A 12 16.71 -4.08 11.11
C GLY A 12 16.02 -5.40 10.74
N GLN A 13 14.70 -5.50 10.85
CA GLN A 13 13.93 -6.65 10.38
C GLN A 13 13.43 -6.41 8.95
N LYS A 14 13.70 -7.34 8.03
CA LYS A 14 13.15 -7.28 6.67
C LYS A 14 11.62 -7.43 6.70
N ILE A 15 10.93 -6.47 6.10
CA ILE A 15 9.46 -6.45 6.01
C ILE A 15 8.94 -6.68 4.59
N ALA A 16 9.76 -6.43 3.57
CA ALA A 16 9.40 -6.69 2.17
C ALA A 16 10.65 -6.83 1.28
N THR A 17 10.52 -7.64 0.24
CA THR A 17 11.33 -7.56 -0.98
C THR A 17 10.38 -7.29 -2.14
N ALA A 18 10.49 -6.12 -2.76
CA ALA A 18 9.58 -5.67 -3.80
C ALA A 18 10.28 -5.62 -5.16
N GLN A 19 9.71 -6.32 -6.15
CA GLN A 19 10.20 -6.34 -7.52
C GLN A 19 9.05 -6.54 -8.51
N ILE A 20 9.14 -5.89 -9.66
CA ILE A 20 8.28 -6.18 -10.80
C ILE A 20 9.05 -7.04 -11.80
N GLU A 21 8.57 -8.27 -12.03
CA GLU A 21 9.15 -9.20 -13.00
C GLU A 21 8.89 -8.80 -14.46
N SER A 22 7.79 -8.08 -14.72
CA SER A 22 7.44 -7.59 -16.05
C SER A 22 8.39 -6.48 -16.52
N ASP A 23 8.48 -6.28 -17.83
CA ASP A 23 9.36 -5.25 -18.40
C ASP A 23 8.89 -3.81 -18.10
N PHE A 24 7.62 -3.64 -17.73
CA PHE A 24 7.05 -2.35 -17.38
C PHE A 24 6.27 -2.43 -16.08
N GLY A 25 6.62 -1.56 -15.14
CA GLY A 25 5.90 -1.42 -13.90
C GLY A 25 6.49 -0.36 -12.99
N VAL A 26 5.88 -0.26 -11.81
CA VAL A 26 6.25 0.72 -10.79
C VAL A 26 6.32 0.02 -9.46
N VAL A 27 7.34 0.32 -8.67
CA VAL A 27 7.45 -0.02 -7.24
C VAL A 27 7.48 1.30 -6.46
N THR A 28 6.75 1.34 -5.36
CA THR A 28 6.67 2.49 -4.46
C THR A 28 6.83 2.03 -3.01
N THR A 29 7.56 2.82 -2.24
CA THR A 29 7.54 2.79 -0.77
C THR A 29 7.09 4.16 -0.31
N ILE A 30 5.94 4.23 0.35
CA ILE A 30 5.31 5.48 0.77
C ILE A 30 5.20 5.49 2.28
N VAL A 31 5.85 6.46 2.93
CA VAL A 31 5.62 6.78 4.34
C VAL A 31 4.55 7.86 4.41
N THR A 32 3.47 7.59 5.11
CA THR A 32 2.31 8.47 5.21
C THR A 32 2.11 8.90 6.65
N TRP A 33 2.10 10.21 6.89
CA TRP A 33 1.61 10.81 8.14
C TRP A 33 0.34 11.60 7.86
N VAL A 34 -0.69 11.38 8.67
CA VAL A 34 -1.95 12.12 8.61
C VAL A 34 -2.26 12.65 10.00
N ARG A 35 -2.59 13.94 10.08
CA ARG A 35 -3.17 14.58 11.26
C ARG A 35 -4.51 15.19 10.87
N ARG A 36 -5.54 14.92 11.67
CA ARG A 36 -6.92 15.36 11.41
C ARG A 36 -7.34 16.47 12.38
N ASP A 37 -8.45 17.13 12.08
CA ASP A 37 -9.05 18.20 12.85
C ASP A 37 -9.61 17.73 14.20
N ASP A 38 -10.05 16.47 14.28
CA ASP A 38 -10.42 15.77 15.52
C ASP A 38 -9.22 15.37 16.41
N ASN A 39 -8.00 15.81 16.06
CA ASN A 39 -6.73 15.45 16.67
C ASN A 39 -6.33 13.96 16.57
N SER A 40 -7.02 13.14 15.78
CA SER A 40 -6.54 11.81 15.45
C SER A 40 -5.33 11.87 14.52
N GLU A 41 -4.39 10.94 14.69
CA GLU A 41 -3.18 10.84 13.89
C GLU A 41 -2.94 9.40 13.42
N SER A 42 -2.29 9.24 12.28
CA SER A 42 -1.80 7.95 11.79
C SER A 42 -0.46 8.12 11.10
N LEU A 43 0.49 7.21 11.37
CA LEU A 43 1.79 7.13 10.72
C LEU A 43 1.99 5.69 10.25
N ASN A 44 2.20 5.48 8.96
CA ASN A 44 2.38 4.15 8.39
C ASN A 44 3.32 4.16 7.20
N VAL A 45 3.79 2.97 6.81
CA VAL A 45 4.49 2.71 5.56
C VAL A 45 3.67 1.74 4.71
N SER A 46 3.67 1.94 3.41
CA SER A 46 3.15 0.98 2.43
C SER A 46 4.17 0.72 1.32
N ILE A 47 4.38 -0.56 1.01
CA ILE A 47 5.23 -1.03 -0.09
C ILE A 47 4.31 -1.68 -1.10
N SER A 48 4.14 -1.02 -2.25
CA SER A 48 3.19 -1.42 -3.28
C SER A 48 3.66 -1.05 -4.67
N GLY A 49 3.04 -1.62 -5.68
CA GLY A 49 3.45 -1.43 -7.05
C GLY A 49 2.37 -1.78 -8.04
N ARG A 50 2.69 -1.61 -9.31
CA ARG A 50 1.82 -1.97 -10.42
C ARG A 50 2.62 -2.66 -11.50
N ASP A 51 2.22 -3.88 -11.82
CA ASP A 51 2.62 -4.54 -13.06
C ASP A 51 1.75 -3.96 -14.18
N SER A 52 2.39 -3.33 -15.16
CA SER A 52 1.67 -2.67 -16.27
C SER A 52 1.28 -3.66 -17.36
N ILE A 53 1.93 -4.83 -17.44
CA ILE A 53 1.62 -5.87 -18.41
C ILE A 53 0.44 -6.71 -17.93
N ALA A 54 0.47 -7.14 -16.67
CA ALA A 54 -0.64 -7.87 -16.05
C ALA A 54 -1.79 -6.97 -15.60
N GLU A 55 -1.64 -5.65 -15.75
CA GLU A 55 -2.56 -4.61 -15.26
C GLU A 55 -2.93 -4.77 -13.77
N LYS A 56 -2.00 -5.28 -12.96
CA LYS A 56 -2.27 -5.70 -11.59
C LYS A 56 -1.55 -4.79 -10.59
N ASN A 57 -2.27 -4.39 -9.55
CA ASN A 57 -1.67 -3.77 -8.38
C ASN A 57 -1.11 -4.85 -7.45
N ILE A 58 0.12 -4.68 -7.01
CA ILE A 58 0.83 -5.58 -6.10
C ILE A 58 1.02 -4.84 -4.77
N LYS A 59 0.84 -5.55 -3.67
CA LYS A 59 1.12 -5.06 -2.32
C LYS A 59 2.06 -6.05 -1.67
N TRP A 60 3.20 -5.56 -1.19
CA TRP A 60 4.19 -6.39 -0.50
C TRP A 60 4.06 -6.28 1.01
N ALA A 61 3.90 -5.07 1.54
CA ALA A 61 3.72 -4.87 2.97
C ALA A 61 3.02 -3.54 3.27
N ALA A 62 2.34 -3.48 4.40
CA ALA A 62 1.86 -2.24 5.00
C ALA A 62 1.95 -2.38 6.52
N GLN A 63 2.52 -1.38 7.20
CA GLN A 63 2.69 -1.41 8.66
C GLN A 63 2.54 -0.02 9.25
N ASP A 64 1.97 0.05 10.45
CA ASP A 64 2.01 1.26 11.27
C ASP A 64 3.42 1.51 11.79
N LEU A 65 3.80 2.77 11.86
CA LEU A 65 5.11 3.21 12.36
C LEU A 65 4.93 4.05 13.62
N LYS A 66 6.00 4.13 14.41
CA LYS A 66 6.09 4.95 15.62
C LYS A 66 7.32 5.85 15.54
N ILE A 67 7.27 6.96 16.28
CA ILE A 67 8.44 7.83 16.43
C ILE A 67 9.60 7.03 17.03
N GLY A 68 10.76 7.08 16.36
CA GLY A 68 11.94 6.30 16.72
C GLY A 68 12.17 5.08 15.81
N ASP A 69 11.17 4.66 15.03
CA ASP A 69 11.36 3.60 14.05
C ASP A 69 12.32 4.01 12.93
N LYS A 70 13.14 3.06 12.49
CA LYS A 70 14.07 3.22 11.37
C LYS A 70 13.64 2.37 10.19
N LEU A 71 13.21 3.03 9.13
CA LEU A 71 12.95 2.40 7.84
C LEU A 71 14.20 2.52 6.95
N VAL A 72 14.65 1.43 6.36
CA VAL A 72 15.75 1.40 5.38
C VAL A 72 15.26 0.72 4.11
N VAL A 73 15.47 1.38 2.97
CA VAL A 73 15.19 0.85 1.63
C VAL A 73 16.52 0.64 0.91
N SER A 74 16.81 -0.61 0.55
CA SER A 74 18.00 -1.02 -0.17
C SER A 74 17.62 -1.44 -1.58
N ILE A 75 18.36 -0.97 -2.59
CA ILE A 75 18.20 -1.41 -3.98
C ILE A 75 19.18 -2.56 -4.21
N ILE A 76 18.65 -3.73 -4.54
CA ILE A 76 19.43 -4.95 -4.75
C ILE A 76 19.21 -5.50 -6.16
N ASP A 77 20.15 -6.34 -6.60
CA ASP A 77 20.06 -7.10 -7.84
C ASP A 77 19.59 -8.53 -7.50
N GLU A 78 18.52 -9.00 -8.15
CA GLU A 78 17.83 -10.25 -7.81
C GLU A 78 18.58 -11.52 -8.26
N THR A 79 19.88 -11.43 -8.53
CA THR A 79 20.73 -12.62 -8.69
C THR A 79 20.98 -13.35 -7.37
N THR A 80 20.50 -12.82 -6.23
CA THR A 80 20.62 -13.46 -4.92
C THR A 80 19.29 -14.11 -4.54
N THR A 81 19.12 -15.36 -4.97
CA THR A 81 18.05 -16.27 -4.56
C THR A 81 17.84 -16.28 -3.04
N GLN A 82 16.74 -15.70 -2.56
CA GLN A 82 16.03 -16.15 -1.36
C GLN A 82 14.53 -15.97 -1.57
N THR A 83 13.88 -17.07 -1.95
CA THR A 83 12.43 -17.25 -1.83
C THR A 83 12.08 -17.26 -0.34
N ASP A 84 11.79 -16.09 0.22
CA ASP A 84 11.02 -16.03 1.45
C ASP A 84 9.55 -16.00 1.03
N GLU A 85 8.84 -17.08 1.35
CA GLU A 85 7.41 -17.26 1.16
C GLU A 85 6.69 -16.09 1.84
N GLY A 86 6.34 -15.08 1.03
CA GLY A 86 5.61 -13.91 1.50
C GLY A 86 4.26 -14.33 2.04
N VAL A 87 4.09 -14.18 3.35
CA VAL A 87 2.79 -14.23 4.00
C VAL A 87 1.95 -13.11 3.38
N VAL A 88 1.04 -13.48 2.48
CA VAL A 88 0.02 -12.58 1.98
C VAL A 88 -0.96 -12.38 3.13
N GLU A 89 -0.75 -11.32 3.93
CA GLU A 89 -1.84 -10.80 4.74
C GLU A 89 -2.93 -10.33 3.79
N ILE A 90 -4.00 -11.12 3.73
CA ILE A 90 -5.24 -10.80 3.04
C ILE A 90 -5.77 -9.54 3.70
N PHE A 91 -5.47 -8.37 3.13
CA PHE A 91 -6.11 -7.14 3.55
C PHE A 91 -7.60 -7.33 3.39
N ASP A 92 -8.28 -7.30 4.53
CA ASP A 92 -9.66 -7.69 4.70
C ASP A 92 -10.54 -6.90 3.73
N SER A 93 -10.98 -7.55 2.66
CA SER A 93 -11.83 -6.96 1.60
C SER A 93 -13.11 -6.34 2.18
N ILE A 94 -13.46 -6.77 3.39
CA ILE A 94 -14.49 -6.24 4.26
C ILE A 94 -14.29 -4.73 4.50
N THR A 95 -13.09 -4.28 4.88
CA THR A 95 -12.83 -2.86 5.22
C THR A 95 -12.97 -1.92 4.02
N VAL A 96 -12.60 -2.38 2.82
CA VAL A 96 -12.74 -1.61 1.58
C VAL A 96 -14.19 -1.58 1.11
N LEU A 97 -14.93 -2.68 1.29
CA LEU A 97 -16.34 -2.76 0.93
C LEU A 97 -17.20 -1.87 1.84
N ASP A 98 -16.92 -1.86 3.15
CA ASP A 98 -17.63 -1.03 4.12
C ASP A 98 -17.48 0.46 3.82
N HIS A 99 -16.25 0.92 3.52
CA HIS A 99 -16.02 2.30 3.11
C HIS A 99 -16.74 2.66 1.80
N LYS A 100 -16.79 1.75 0.83
CA LYS A 100 -17.51 1.97 -0.43
C LYS A 100 -19.02 2.05 -0.21
N LEU A 101 -19.59 1.19 0.62
CA LEU A 101 -21.00 1.21 0.98
C LEU A 101 -21.38 2.49 1.73
N MET A 102 -20.58 2.89 2.72
CA MET A 102 -20.77 4.14 3.45
C MET A 102 -20.77 5.35 2.51
N THR A 103 -19.81 5.40 1.58
CA THR A 103 -19.71 6.47 0.57
C THR A 103 -20.92 6.48 -0.37
N TYR A 104 -21.37 5.30 -0.83
CA TYR A 104 -22.57 5.18 -1.66
C TYR A 104 -23.82 5.71 -0.97
N HIS A 105 -24.04 5.34 0.30
CA HIS A 105 -25.21 5.79 1.05
C HIS A 105 -25.22 7.30 1.28
N LYS A 106 -24.06 7.89 1.59
CA LYS A 106 -23.92 9.35 1.73
C LYS A 106 -24.27 10.07 0.42
N LEU A 107 -23.65 9.67 -0.69
CA LEU A 107 -23.91 10.27 -2.00
C LEU A 107 -25.38 10.13 -2.42
N LYS A 108 -26.02 8.99 -2.12
CA LYS A 108 -27.44 8.78 -2.43
C LYS A 108 -28.35 9.74 -1.67
N GLU A 109 -28.07 10.05 -0.41
CA GLU A 109 -28.86 11.03 0.35
C GLU A 109 -28.61 12.46 -0.17
N GLU A 110 -27.36 12.85 -0.40
CA GLU A 110 -27.02 14.17 -0.97
C GLU A 110 -27.72 14.39 -2.32
N LEU A 111 -27.74 13.38 -3.19
CA LEU A 111 -28.44 13.44 -4.48
C LEU A 111 -29.96 13.62 -4.38
N LYS A 112 -30.60 13.18 -3.29
CA LYS A 112 -32.05 13.39 -3.11
C LYS A 112 -32.39 14.86 -2.90
N GLU A 113 -31.52 15.61 -2.25
CA GLU A 113 -31.73 17.06 -2.06
C GLU A 113 -31.77 17.78 -3.42
N TYR A 114 -30.89 17.39 -4.35
CA TYR A 114 -30.86 17.96 -5.72
C TYR A 114 -31.98 17.46 -6.63
N LEU A 115 -32.53 16.26 -6.39
CA LEU A 115 -33.62 15.69 -7.19
C LEU A 115 -35.02 16.17 -6.76
N ASN A 116 -35.15 16.77 -5.58
CA ASN A 116 -36.41 17.36 -5.09
C ASN A 116 -36.57 18.85 -5.44
N GLU A 117 -35.58 19.47 -6.09
CA GLU A 117 -35.63 20.84 -6.60
C GLU A 117 -35.98 20.92 -8.11
N LEU A 118 -36.41 19.80 -8.72
CA LEU A 118 -36.86 19.68 -10.11
C LEU A 118 -38.37 19.41 -10.23
#